data_AF-A0A9E2RJY2-F1
#
_entry.id   AF-A0A9E2RJY2-F1
#
_cell.length_a   1.000
_cell.length_b   1.000
_cell.length_c   1.000
_cell.angle_alpha   90.00
_cell.angle_beta   90.00
_cell.angle_gamma   90.00
#
_symmetry.space_group_name_H-M   'P 1'
#
loop_
_entity.id
_entity.type
_entity.pdbx_description
1 polymer ?
#
loop_
_entity_poly.entity_id
_entity_poly.type
_entity_poly.pdbx_seq_one_letter_code
_entity_poly.pdbx_strand_id
1 'polypeptide(L)'
;RELMKRWCGAMEWLDRLGYLTAGFSLLVLGMLIFAQAWYVFVTKAGQIGLLSSGLKLLNDLLLVIILLELFRTVIRFLQTEILDLEPYLAVGIIACTRRVLTASAELSHLPSMTDTQFYQYLMDVGLNVTVIMVLTIGVYLIRKRPVESTTTPP
;
A
#
# COMPACT_ATOMS: atom_id res chain seq x y z
N ARG A 1 22.22 -17.95 31.13
CA ARG A 1 22.39 -18.18 29.67
C ARG A 1 21.20 -18.93 29.04
N GLU A 2 20.62 -19.94 29.70
CA GLU A 2 19.41 -20.64 29.18
C GLU A 2 18.14 -19.78 29.16
N LEU A 3 17.96 -18.89 30.13
CA LEU A 3 16.83 -17.94 30.14
C LEU A 3 16.85 -17.02 28.90
N MET A 4 17.98 -16.39 28.57
CA MET A 4 18.09 -15.52 27.39
C MET A 4 17.78 -16.25 26.08
N LYS A 5 18.18 -17.53 25.92
CA LYS A 5 17.81 -18.33 24.74
C LYS A 5 16.31 -18.59 24.63
N ARG A 6 15.63 -18.89 25.75
CA ARG A 6 14.16 -19.08 25.77
C ARG A 6 13.41 -17.79 25.46
N TRP A 7 13.91 -16.64 25.93
CA TRP A 7 13.29 -15.33 25.67
C TRP A 7 13.49 -14.88 24.21
N CYS A 8 14.66 -15.08 23.61
CA CYS A 8 14.85 -14.83 22.17
C CYS A 8 13.91 -15.67 21.31
N GLY A 9 13.82 -16.99 21.56
CA GLY A 9 12.93 -17.86 20.79
C GLY A 9 11.44 -17.53 20.94
N ALA A 10 11.02 -17.11 22.14
CA ALA A 10 9.64 -16.65 22.35
C ALA A 10 9.34 -15.35 21.60
N MET A 11 10.31 -14.44 21.51
CA MET A 11 10.16 -13.16 20.80
C MET A 11 10.08 -13.36 19.28
N GLU A 12 10.92 -14.24 18.72
CA GLU A 12 10.88 -14.60 17.29
C GLU A 12 9.57 -15.33 16.90
N TRP A 13 9.00 -16.11 17.81
CA TRP A 13 7.71 -16.76 17.58
C TRP A 13 6.55 -15.77 17.63
N LEU A 14 6.57 -14.84 18.59
CA LEU A 14 5.60 -13.75 18.69
C LEU A 14 5.62 -12.84 17.46
N ASP A 15 6.81 -12.52 16.96
CA ASP A 15 6.96 -11.71 15.74
C ASP A 15 6.31 -12.40 14.53
N ARG A 16 6.64 -13.67 14.29
CA ARG A 16 6.00 -14.48 13.25
C ARG A 16 4.49 -14.57 13.36
N LEU A 17 3.96 -14.74 14.58
CA LEU A 17 2.52 -14.74 14.81
C LEU A 17 1.88 -13.38 14.52
N GLY A 18 2.53 -12.29 14.92
CA GLY A 18 2.07 -10.93 14.64
C GLY A 18 1.93 -10.69 13.14
N TYR A 19 2.95 -11.03 12.36
CA TYR A 19 2.88 -10.87 10.90
C TYR A 19 1.88 -11.82 10.24
N LEU A 20 1.77 -13.07 10.71
CA LEU A 20 0.79 -14.03 10.17
C LEU A 20 -0.65 -13.54 10.38
N THR A 21 -0.96 -13.08 11.60
CA THR A 21 -2.28 -12.55 11.94
C THR A 21 -2.58 -11.24 11.21
N ALA A 22 -1.59 -10.36 11.04
CA ALA A 22 -1.72 -9.15 10.23
C ALA A 22 -2.01 -9.47 8.76
N GLY A 23 -1.28 -10.42 8.17
CA GLY A 23 -1.51 -10.88 6.80
C GLY A 23 -2.91 -11.45 6.61
N PHE A 24 -3.35 -12.31 7.53
CA PHE A 24 -4.71 -12.86 7.49
C PHE A 24 -5.78 -11.77 7.60
N SER A 25 -5.58 -10.80 8.50
CA SER A 25 -6.50 -9.66 8.66
C SER A 25 -6.61 -8.81 7.40
N LEU A 26 -5.48 -8.54 6.73
CA LEU A 26 -5.46 -7.82 5.45
C LEU A 26 -6.23 -8.57 4.36
N LEU A 27 -6.06 -9.88 4.27
CA LEU A 27 -6.74 -10.72 3.29
C LEU A 27 -8.26 -10.71 3.52
N VAL A 28 -8.70 -10.95 4.76
CA VAL A 28 -10.12 -10.93 5.14
C VAL A 28 -10.73 -9.55 4.85
N LEU A 29 -10.05 -8.48 5.25
CA LEU A 29 -10.52 -7.11 5.02
C LEU A 29 -10.63 -6.81 3.52
N GLY A 30 -9.62 -7.19 2.73
CA GLY A 30 -9.64 -7.03 1.28
C GLY A 30 -10.81 -7.78 0.64
N MET A 31 -11.08 -9.01 1.08
CA MET A 31 -12.19 -9.80 0.57
C MET A 31 -13.56 -9.20 0.93
N LEU A 32 -13.71 -8.70 2.16
CA LEU A 32 -14.95 -8.05 2.61
C LEU A 32 -15.23 -6.76 1.82
N ILE A 33 -14.22 -5.92 1.64
CA ILE A 33 -14.34 -4.68 0.86
C ILE A 33 -14.65 -5.02 -0.59
N PHE A 34 -13.98 -6.00 -1.19
CA PHE A 34 -14.25 -6.45 -2.55
C PHE A 34 -15.71 -6.88 -2.73
N ALA A 35 -16.21 -7.74 -1.83
CA ALA A 35 -17.60 -8.20 -1.88
C ALA A 35 -18.59 -7.03 -1.72
N GLN A 36 -18.33 -6.13 -0.77
CA GLN A 36 -19.17 -4.95 -0.54
C GLN A 36 -19.16 -3.98 -1.73
N ALA A 37 -18.02 -3.79 -2.39
CA ALA A 37 -17.89 -2.93 -3.56
C ALA A 37 -18.75 -3.42 -4.73
N TRP A 38 -18.65 -4.72 -5.04
CA TRP A 38 -19.48 -5.36 -6.06
C TRP A 38 -20.96 -5.34 -5.70
N TYR A 39 -21.32 -5.62 -4.44
CA TYR A 39 -22.70 -5.58 -3.98
C TYR A 39 -23.31 -4.18 -4.17
N VAL A 40 -22.59 -3.12 -3.78
CA VAL A 40 -23.05 -1.74 -3.96
C VAL A 40 -23.14 -1.36 -5.43
N PHE A 41 -22.19 -1.79 -6.25
CA PHE A 41 -22.22 -1.54 -7.69
C PHE A 41 -23.46 -2.16 -8.34
N VAL A 42 -23.72 -3.45 -8.12
CA VAL A 42 -24.87 -4.15 -8.72
C VAL A 42 -26.20 -3.57 -8.25
N THR A 43 -26.31 -3.20 -6.97
CA THR A 43 -27.57 -2.68 -6.41
C THR A 43 -27.83 -1.21 -6.75
N LYS A 44 -26.78 -0.38 -6.91
CA LYS A 44 -26.94 1.08 -7.10
C LYS A 44 -26.63 1.59 -8.50
N ALA A 45 -26.06 0.77 -9.38
CA ALA A 45 -25.72 1.13 -10.76
C ALA A 45 -26.90 1.73 -11.55
N GLY A 46 -28.11 1.20 -11.34
CA GLY A 46 -29.32 1.68 -12.01
C GLY A 46 -29.89 3.00 -11.46
N GLN A 47 -29.53 3.41 -10.23
CA GLN A 47 -30.12 4.59 -9.58
C GLN A 47 -29.25 5.85 -9.68
N ILE A 48 -27.92 5.70 -9.56
CA ILE A 48 -26.96 6.83 -9.49
C ILE A 48 -26.30 7.08 -10.86
N GLY A 49 -26.52 6.18 -11.82
CA GLY A 49 -25.87 6.16 -13.12
C GLY A 49 -24.59 5.31 -13.13
N LEU A 50 -24.30 4.75 -14.31
CA LEU A 50 -23.20 3.80 -14.52
C LEU A 50 -21.82 4.41 -14.27
N LEU A 51 -21.58 5.65 -14.73
CA LEU A 51 -20.28 6.32 -14.57
C LEU A 51 -19.94 6.56 -13.10
N SER A 52 -20.85 7.15 -12.32
CA SER A 52 -20.61 7.45 -10.90
C SER A 52 -20.42 6.18 -10.07
N SER A 53 -21.26 5.17 -10.30
CA SER A 53 -21.15 3.86 -9.64
C SER A 53 -19.86 3.13 -10.04
N GLY A 54 -19.44 3.24 -11.30
CA GLY A 54 -18.21 2.65 -11.82
C GLY A 54 -16.95 3.29 -11.23
N LEU A 55 -16.92 4.62 -11.09
CA LEU A 55 -15.82 5.32 -10.41
C LEU A 55 -15.71 4.92 -8.94
N LYS A 56 -16.85 4.78 -8.25
CA LYS A 56 -16.85 4.30 -6.87
C LYS A 56 -16.30 2.86 -6.78
N LEU A 57 -16.77 1.97 -7.66
CA LEU A 57 -16.27 0.60 -7.73
C LEU A 57 -14.76 0.58 -8.01
N LEU A 58 -14.29 1.40 -8.95
CA LEU A 58 -12.87 1.51 -9.25
C LEU A 58 -12.07 1.92 -8.01
N ASN A 59 -12.51 2.95 -7.28
CA ASN A 59 -11.85 3.36 -6.04
C ASN A 59 -11.78 2.21 -5.01
N ASP A 60 -12.90 1.51 -4.78
CA ASP A 60 -12.95 0.39 -3.84
C ASP A 60 -12.05 -0.77 -4.30
N LEU A 61 -12.00 -1.08 -5.59
CA LEU A 61 -11.11 -2.11 -6.14
C LEU A 61 -9.63 -1.73 -6.03
N LEU A 62 -9.30 -0.46 -6.26
CA LEU A 62 -7.95 0.05 -6.04
C LEU A 62 -7.56 -0.08 -4.55
N LEU A 63 -8.51 0.03 -3.61
CA LEU A 63 -8.27 -0.23 -2.17
C LEU A 63 -7.92 -1.68 -1.92
N VAL A 64 -8.68 -2.59 -2.52
CA VAL A 64 -8.44 -4.03 -2.42
C VAL A 64 -7.05 -4.38 -2.98
N ILE A 65 -6.67 -3.80 -4.12
CA ILE A 65 -5.34 -4.01 -4.72
C ILE A 65 -4.22 -3.58 -3.75
N ILE A 66 -4.35 -2.43 -3.06
CA ILE A 66 -3.38 -2.04 -2.04
C ILE A 66 -3.31 -3.05 -0.91
N LEU A 67 -4.46 -3.49 -0.39
CA LEU A 67 -4.48 -4.48 0.70
C LEU A 67 -3.79 -5.78 0.29
N LEU A 68 -3.99 -6.22 -0.96
CA LEU A 68 -3.32 -7.39 -1.52
C LEU A 68 -1.82 -7.17 -1.72
N GLU A 69 -1.38 -5.97 -2.06
CA GLU A 69 0.05 -5.64 -2.19
C GLU A 69 0.73 -5.60 -0.81
N LEU A 70 0.05 -5.06 0.21
CA LEU A 70 0.52 -5.14 1.60
C LEU A 70 0.60 -6.59 2.06
N PHE A 71 -0.43 -7.40 1.77
CA PHE A 71 -0.42 -8.83 2.08
C PHE A 71 0.75 -9.55 1.42
N ARG A 72 1.01 -9.30 0.13
CA ARG A 72 2.17 -9.85 -0.59
C ARG A 72 3.49 -9.49 0.09
N THR A 73 3.59 -8.28 0.63
CA THR A 73 4.78 -7.81 1.36
C THR A 73 4.95 -8.53 2.68
N VAL A 74 3.87 -8.71 3.45
CA VAL A 74 3.87 -9.49 4.69
C VAL A 74 4.28 -10.93 4.43
N ILE A 75 3.76 -11.56 3.37
CA ILE A 75 4.14 -12.93 2.98
C ILE A 75 5.61 -13.01 2.57
N ARG A 76 6.10 -12.04 1.77
CA ARG A 76 7.50 -11.99 1.37
C ARG A 76 8.42 -11.86 2.59
N PHE A 77 8.06 -11.01 3.55
CA PHE A 77 8.78 -10.85 4.79
C PHE A 77 8.81 -12.16 5.61
N LEU A 78 7.68 -12.87 5.69
CA LEU A 78 7.60 -14.20 6.31
C LEU A 78 8.51 -15.24 5.64
N GLN A 79 8.75 -15.13 4.34
CA GLN A 79 9.57 -16.06 3.58
C GLN A 79 11.07 -15.77 3.69
N THR A 80 11.47 -14.48 3.75
CA THR A 80 12.88 -14.09 3.74
C THR A 80 13.45 -13.78 5.11
N GLU A 81 12.63 -13.53 6.15
CA GLU A 81 13.03 -13.05 7.50
C GLU A 81 13.95 -11.82 7.50
N ILE A 82 14.09 -11.15 6.35
CA ILE A 82 14.95 -10.00 6.13
C ILE A 82 14.07 -8.87 5.60
N LEU A 83 14.11 -7.72 6.28
CA LEU A 83 13.48 -6.48 5.83
C LEU A 83 14.29 -5.90 4.67
N ASP A 84 14.04 -6.37 3.45
CA ASP A 84 14.56 -5.69 2.27
C ASP A 84 13.83 -4.34 2.10
N LEU A 85 14.58 -3.24 2.20
CA LEU A 85 14.00 -1.89 2.10
C LEU A 85 13.38 -1.62 0.73
N GLU A 86 13.92 -2.24 -0.34
CA GLU A 86 13.47 -2.03 -1.71
C GLU A 86 11.99 -2.43 -1.95
N PRO A 87 11.54 -3.67 -1.64
CA PRO A 87 10.13 -4.03 -1.75
C PRO A 87 9.23 -3.21 -0.82
N TYR A 88 9.69 -2.81 0.37
CA TYR A 88 8.92 -1.96 1.27
C TYR A 88 8.68 -0.55 0.69
N LEU A 89 9.71 0.07 0.12
CA LEU A 89 9.58 1.38 -0.55
C LEU A 89 8.72 1.29 -1.81
N ALA A 90 8.81 0.20 -2.57
CA ALA A 90 7.98 -0.01 -3.76
C ALA A 90 6.48 0.00 -3.44
N VAL A 91 6.09 -0.61 -2.31
CA VAL A 91 4.72 -0.62 -1.81
C VAL A 91 4.25 0.79 -1.43
N GLY A 92 5.10 1.58 -0.78
CA GLY A 92 4.83 2.99 -0.48
C GLY A 92 4.58 3.82 -1.74
N ILE A 93 5.37 3.59 -2.80
CA ILE A 93 5.18 4.24 -4.10
C ILE A 93 3.83 3.85 -4.72
N ILE A 94 3.49 2.56 -4.76
CA ILE A 94 2.20 2.06 -5.30
C ILE A 94 1.02 2.70 -4.55
N ALA A 95 1.10 2.79 -3.22
CA ALA A 95 0.06 3.39 -2.39
C ALA A 95 -0.17 4.87 -2.70
N CYS A 96 0.91 5.65 -2.82
CA CYS A 96 0.83 7.07 -3.20
C CYS A 96 0.34 7.25 -4.64
N THR A 97 0.82 6.46 -5.61
CA THR A 97 0.37 6.54 -7.00
C THR A 97 -1.13 6.29 -7.11
N ARG A 98 -1.66 5.30 -6.39
CA ARG A 98 -3.10 5.04 -6.34
C ARG A 98 -3.89 6.23 -5.79
N ARG A 99 -3.43 6.85 -4.70
CA ARG A 99 -4.10 8.03 -4.12
C ARG A 99 -4.17 9.18 -5.12
N VAL A 100 -3.09 9.42 -5.87
CA VAL A 100 -3.06 10.42 -6.95
C VAL A 100 -4.05 10.09 -8.08
N LEU A 101 -4.12 8.83 -8.53
CA LEU A 101 -5.03 8.40 -9.60
C LEU A 101 -6.49 8.51 -9.19
N THR A 102 -6.82 8.00 -7.99
CA THR A 102 -8.17 8.09 -7.42
C THR A 102 -8.56 9.54 -7.27
N ALA A 103 -7.62 10.37 -6.80
CA ALA A 103 -7.89 11.77 -6.62
C ALA A 103 -8.22 12.46 -7.96
N SER A 104 -7.40 12.21 -8.99
CA SER A 104 -7.66 12.79 -10.31
C SER A 104 -9.04 12.39 -10.88
N ALA A 105 -9.52 11.18 -10.58
CA ALA A 105 -10.82 10.70 -10.99
C ALA A 105 -12.00 11.36 -10.24
N GLU A 106 -11.87 11.56 -8.92
CA GLU A 106 -12.89 12.24 -8.11
C GLU A 106 -13.06 13.71 -8.51
N LEU A 107 -11.95 14.41 -8.77
CA LEU A 107 -11.97 15.81 -9.20
C LEU A 107 -12.73 16.01 -10.51
N SER A 108 -12.60 15.08 -11.46
CA SER A 108 -13.29 15.14 -12.75
C SER A 108 -14.82 15.01 -12.64
N HIS A 109 -15.36 14.60 -11.49
CA HIS A 109 -16.79 14.35 -11.30
C HIS A 109 -17.51 15.46 -10.53
N LEU A 110 -16.80 16.44 -9.96
CA LEU A 110 -17.38 17.48 -9.11
C LEU A 110 -17.80 18.69 -9.99
N PRO A 111 -19.10 18.90 -10.28
CA PRO A 111 -19.56 19.89 -11.26
C PRO A 111 -19.48 21.34 -10.76
N SER A 112 -19.29 21.53 -9.45
CA SER A 112 -19.23 22.84 -8.80
C SER A 112 -18.34 22.76 -7.55
N MET A 113 -17.03 22.95 -7.75
CA MET A 113 -16.07 23.06 -6.65
C MET A 113 -15.96 24.53 -6.24
N THR A 114 -15.99 24.81 -4.94
CA THR A 114 -15.57 26.12 -4.42
C THR A 114 -14.05 26.24 -4.59
N ASP A 115 -13.53 27.43 -4.88
CA ASP A 115 -12.08 27.65 -5.07
C ASP A 115 -11.23 27.07 -3.93
N THR A 116 -11.71 27.15 -2.69
CA THR A 116 -11.04 26.61 -1.51
C THR A 116 -10.87 25.08 -1.53
N GLN A 117 -11.87 24.34 -2.02
CA GLN A 117 -11.81 22.88 -2.13
C GLN A 117 -10.84 22.45 -3.22
N PHE A 118 -10.79 23.19 -4.34
CA PHE A 118 -9.83 22.95 -5.41
C PHE A 118 -8.38 23.14 -4.94
N TYR A 119 -8.09 24.20 -4.17
CA TYR A 119 -6.75 24.41 -3.62
C TYR A 119 -6.33 23.33 -2.62
N GLN A 120 -7.23 22.90 -1.72
CA GLN A 120 -6.95 21.78 -0.82
C GLN A 120 -6.65 20.49 -1.60
N TYR A 121 -7.39 20.27 -2.69
CA TYR A 121 -7.19 19.13 -3.58
C TYR A 121 -5.82 19.13 -4.24
N LEU A 122 -5.47 20.27 -4.84
CA LEU A 122 -4.21 20.46 -5.51
C LEU A 122 -3.04 20.27 -4.54
N MET A 123 -3.22 20.70 -3.29
CA MET A 123 -2.23 20.51 -2.23
C MET A 123 -2.09 19.04 -1.80
N ASP A 124 -3.20 18.29 -1.67
CA ASP A 124 -3.14 16.85 -1.32
C ASP A 124 -2.50 16.04 -2.46
N VAL A 125 -2.90 16.29 -3.71
CA VAL A 125 -2.28 15.65 -4.89
C VAL A 125 -0.79 16.02 -5.00
N GLY A 126 -0.46 17.30 -4.86
CA GLY A 126 0.92 17.79 -4.88
C GLY A 126 1.79 17.13 -3.82
N LEU A 127 1.31 17.03 -2.58
CA LEU A 127 2.00 16.37 -1.48
C LEU A 127 2.26 14.88 -1.80
N ASN A 128 1.26 14.17 -2.33
CA ASN A 128 1.44 12.77 -2.72
C ASN A 128 2.50 12.60 -3.81
N VAL A 129 2.54 13.48 -4.81
CA VAL A 129 3.58 13.48 -5.86
C VAL A 129 4.97 13.74 -5.26
N THR A 130 5.09 14.69 -4.33
CA THR A 130 6.35 14.95 -3.62
C THR A 130 6.82 13.72 -2.84
N VAL A 131 5.93 13.04 -2.12
CA VAL A 131 6.27 11.80 -1.39
C VAL A 131 6.75 10.72 -2.34
N ILE A 132 6.10 10.52 -3.49
CA ILE A 132 6.56 9.57 -4.53
C ILE A 132 7.98 9.90 -4.98
N MET A 133 8.28 11.18 -5.24
CA MET A 133 9.61 11.62 -5.64
C MET A 133 10.67 11.29 -4.57
N VAL A 134 10.38 11.59 -3.30
CA VAL A 134 11.29 11.30 -2.17
C VAL A 134 11.54 9.80 -2.02
N LEU A 135 10.48 8.98 -2.07
CA LEU A 135 10.60 7.52 -1.99
C LEU A 135 11.39 6.95 -3.18
N THR A 136 11.16 7.46 -4.38
CA THR A 136 11.90 7.05 -5.59
C THR A 136 13.39 7.37 -5.47
N ILE A 137 13.74 8.55 -4.95
CA ILE A 137 15.14 8.91 -4.67
C ILE A 137 15.73 7.96 -3.61
N GLY A 138 14.97 7.62 -2.56
CA GLY A 138 15.37 6.65 -1.55
C GLY A 138 15.73 5.28 -2.14
N VAL A 139 14.86 4.73 -3.00
CA VAL A 139 15.13 3.47 -3.72
C VAL A 139 16.38 3.59 -4.59
N TYR A 140 16.51 4.69 -5.32
CA TYR A 140 17.68 4.93 -6.18
C TYR A 140 18.99 4.94 -5.41
N LEU A 141 19.03 5.58 -4.23
CA LEU A 141 20.21 5.64 -3.37
C LEU A 141 20.56 4.27 -2.77
N ILE A 142 19.55 3.49 -2.34
CA ILE A 142 19.75 2.14 -1.80
C ILE A 142 20.36 1.23 -2.88
N ARG A 143 19.82 1.29 -4.10
CA ARG A 143 20.28 0.46 -5.22
C ARG A 143 21.67 0.84 -5.74
N LYS A 144 22.15 2.06 -5.43
CA LYS A 144 23.47 2.55 -5.83
C LYS A 144 24.62 2.13 -4.91
N ARG A 145 24.37 1.49 -3.76
CA ARG A 145 25.45 0.98 -2.90
C ARG A 145 26.11 -0.23 -3.58
N PRO A 146 27.36 -0.15 -4.06
CA PRO A 146 28.07 -1.32 -4.57
C PRO A 146 28.25 -2.31 -3.42
N VAL A 147 27.95 -3.58 -3.67
CA VAL A 147 28.35 -4.68 -2.77
C VAL A 147 29.86 -4.57 -2.63
N GLU A 148 30.33 -4.24 -1.42
CA GLU A 148 31.75 -4.15 -1.10
C GLU A 148 32.34 -5.56 -1.23
N SER A 149 32.92 -5.85 -2.40
CA SER A 149 33.66 -7.08 -2.64
C SER A 149 34.89 -7.07 -1.75
N THR A 150 34.77 -7.68 -0.58
CA THR A 150 35.88 -8.02 0.30
C THR A 150 36.71 -9.11 -0.39
N THR A 151 37.54 -8.69 -1.35
CA THR A 151 38.66 -9.49 -1.83
C THR A 151 39.78 -9.39 -0.79
N THR A 152 39.87 -10.41 0.04
CA THR A 152 40.97 -10.69 0.98
C THR A 152 42.31 -10.69 0.23
N PRO A 153 43.34 -9.91 0.64
CA PRO A 153 44.68 -10.05 0.08
C PRO A 153 45.40 -11.30 0.63
N PRO A 154 46.35 -11.87 -0.13
CA PRO A 154 47.09 -13.10 0.21
C PRO A 154 48.09 -12.93 1.35
#